data_AF-A0A954ZNZ2-F1
#
_entry.id   AF-A0A954ZNZ2-F1
#
_cell.length_a   1.000
_cell.length_b   1.000
_cell.length_c   1.000
_cell.angle_alpha   90.00
_cell.angle_beta   90.00
_cell.angle_gamma   90.00
#
_symmetry.space_group_name_H-M   'P 1'
#
loop_
_entity.id
_entity.type
_entity.pdbx_description
1 polymer ?
#
loop_
_entity_poly.entity_id
_entity_poly.type
_entity_poly.pdbx_seq_one_letter_code
_entity_poly.pdbx_strand_id
1 'polypeptide(L)'
;MPTYDYELLDEKGEPTGERFEWVQSMKDDALTKHPETGQPCRRAISPPNIAGTWSPLKEKGQLSNKNLERLGFTKYEKRGDGYMERVAGKEGPKTLRADD
;
A
#
# COMPACT_ATOMS: atom_id res chain seq x y z
N MET A 1 -15.62 -9.59 -10.17
CA MET A 1 -15.13 -9.26 -11.52
C MET A 1 -13.90 -8.40 -11.33
N PRO A 2 -12.67 -8.91 -11.55
CA PRO A 2 -11.47 -8.09 -11.53
C PRO A 2 -11.42 -7.10 -12.69
N THR A 3 -10.65 -6.04 -12.50
CA THR A 3 -10.13 -5.18 -13.57
C THR A 3 -8.73 -5.66 -13.93
N TYR A 4 -8.46 -5.80 -15.22
CA TYR A 4 -7.14 -6.14 -15.74
C TYR A 4 -6.58 -4.97 -16.55
N ASP A 5 -5.27 -4.76 -16.44
CA ASP A 5 -4.53 -3.86 -17.30
C ASP A 5 -4.12 -4.60 -18.58
N TYR A 6 -4.37 -3.97 -19.72
CA TYR A 6 -3.94 -4.42 -21.03
C TYR A 6 -3.01 -3.39 -21.65
N GLU A 7 -2.07 -3.83 -22.47
CA GLU A 7 -1.21 -2.98 -23.29
C GLU A 7 -1.52 -3.20 -24.78
N LEU A 8 -1.50 -2.11 -25.54
CA LEU A 8 -1.67 -2.17 -26.99
C LEU A 8 -0.36 -2.59 -27.65
N LEU A 9 -0.51 -3.36 -28.73
CA LEU A 9 0.60 -3.88 -29.51
C LEU A 9 0.70 -3.17 -30.85
N ASP A 10 1.92 -3.03 -31.36
CA ASP A 10 2.17 -2.62 -32.73
C ASP A 10 1.96 -3.77 -33.73
N GLU A 11 2.19 -3.52 -35.01
CA GLU A 11 2.07 -4.53 -36.07
C GLU A 11 3.04 -5.70 -35.93
N LYS A 12 4.12 -5.55 -35.16
CA LYS A 12 5.11 -6.59 -34.87
C LYS A 12 4.77 -7.37 -33.60
N GLY A 13 3.73 -6.97 -32.88
CA GLY A 13 3.31 -7.59 -31.62
C GLY A 13 4.04 -7.05 -30.39
N GLU A 14 4.74 -5.91 -30.52
CA GLU A 14 5.49 -5.29 -29.42
C GLU A 14 4.65 -4.21 -28.71
N PRO A 15 4.84 -4.01 -27.39
CA PRO A 15 4.08 -2.99 -26.65
C PRO A 15 4.36 -1.57 -27.15
N THR A 16 3.29 -0.80 -27.40
CA THR A 16 3.40 0.62 -27.78
C THR A 16 3.67 1.54 -26.58
N GLY A 17 3.43 1.04 -25.36
CA GLY A 17 3.41 1.83 -24.12
C GLY A 17 2.04 2.35 -23.74
N GLU A 18 1.06 2.32 -24.66
CA GLU A 18 -0.33 2.66 -24.37
C GLU A 18 -1.04 1.50 -23.64
N ARG A 19 -1.84 1.83 -22.64
CA ARG A 19 -2.52 0.88 -21.76
C ARG A 19 -3.97 1.27 -21.51
N PHE A 20 -4.79 0.26 -21.22
CA PHE A 20 -6.19 0.45 -20.81
C PHE A 20 -6.60 -0.57 -19.76
N GLU A 21 -7.61 -0.20 -18.98
CA GLU A 21 -8.21 -1.05 -17.95
C GLU A 21 -9.50 -1.69 -18.49
N TRP A 22 -9.71 -2.98 -18.22
CA TRP A 22 -10.95 -3.66 -18.59
C TRP A 22 -11.45 -4.59 -17.48
N VAL A 23 -12.73 -4.45 -17.15
CA VAL A 23 -13.40 -5.34 -16.19
C VAL A 23 -13.73 -6.66 -16.90
N GLN A 24 -13.13 -7.76 -16.46
CA GLN A 24 -13.29 -9.08 -17.10
C GLN A 24 -13.56 -10.16 -16.05
N SER A 25 -14.30 -11.20 -16.41
CA SER A 25 -14.38 -12.40 -15.57
C SER A 25 -13.03 -13.11 -15.56
N MET A 26 -12.68 -13.71 -14.41
CA MET A 26 -11.49 -14.57 -14.31
C MET A 26 -11.61 -15.87 -15.12
N LYS A 27 -12.83 -16.25 -15.52
CA LYS A 27 -13.10 -17.47 -16.30
C LYS A 27 -12.95 -17.25 -17.81
N ASP A 28 -12.89 -16.00 -18.25
CA ASP A 28 -12.81 -15.68 -19.66
C ASP A 28 -11.34 -15.65 -20.09
N ASP A 29 -11.11 -16.00 -21.36
CA ASP A 29 -9.79 -15.88 -21.98
C ASP A 29 -9.36 -14.41 -22.04
N ALA A 30 -8.04 -14.17 -21.97
CA ALA A 30 -7.50 -12.82 -22.08
C ALA A 30 -7.87 -12.19 -23.43
N LEU A 31 -8.14 -10.88 -23.43
CA LEU A 31 -8.39 -10.15 -24.67
C LEU A 31 -7.14 -10.16 -25.56
N THR A 32 -7.35 -10.39 -26.85
CA THR A 32 -6.32 -10.26 -27.90
C THR A 32 -6.54 -9.02 -28.76
N LYS A 33 -7.71 -8.37 -28.60
CA LYS A 33 -8.09 -7.13 -29.28
C LYS A 33 -8.82 -6.20 -28.31
N HIS A 34 -8.57 -4.91 -28.42
CA HIS A 34 -9.26 -3.87 -27.68
C HIS A 34 -10.76 -3.90 -28.04
N PRO A 35 -11.69 -3.96 -27.07
CA PRO A 35 -13.12 -4.11 -27.35
C PRO A 35 -13.73 -2.97 -28.18
N GLU A 36 -13.23 -1.74 -27.99
CA GLU A 36 -13.74 -0.55 -28.69
C GLU A 36 -13.01 -0.23 -30.01
N THR A 37 -11.67 -0.28 -30.04
CA THR A 37 -10.88 0.11 -31.22
C THR A 37 -10.47 -1.06 -32.11
N GLY A 38 -10.55 -2.30 -31.61
CA GLY A 38 -10.11 -3.50 -32.32
C GLY A 38 -8.60 -3.67 -32.43
N GLN A 39 -7.79 -2.75 -31.88
CA GLN A 39 -6.34 -2.83 -31.90
C GLN A 39 -5.83 -4.08 -31.17
N PRO A 40 -4.73 -4.71 -31.63
CA PRO A 40 -4.17 -5.87 -30.96
C PRO A 40 -3.70 -5.49 -29.55
N CYS A 41 -3.99 -6.34 -28.57
CA CYS A 41 -3.61 -6.12 -27.18
C CYS A 41 -3.26 -7.42 -26.46
N ARG A 42 -2.63 -7.30 -25.30
CA ARG A 42 -2.41 -8.40 -24.35
C ARG A 42 -2.46 -7.90 -22.91
N ARG A 43 -2.60 -8.78 -21.93
CA ARG A 43 -2.48 -8.40 -20.52
C ARG A 43 -1.12 -7.79 -20.26
N ALA A 44 -1.09 -6.60 -19.67
CA ALA A 44 0.14 -5.90 -19.36
C ALA A 44 0.90 -6.66 -18.26
N ILE A 45 2.21 -6.86 -18.47
CA ILE A 45 3.09 -7.37 -17.43
C ILE A 45 3.51 -6.17 -16.58
N SER A 46 2.99 -6.11 -15.34
CA SER A 46 3.34 -5.06 -14.38
C SER A 46 4.41 -5.55 -13.41
N PRO A 47 5.35 -4.68 -13.01
CA PRO A 47 6.31 -5.02 -11.97
C PRO A 47 5.58 -5.34 -10.67
N PRO A 48 6.08 -6.28 -9.85
CA PRO A 48 5.49 -6.58 -8.57
C PRO A 48 5.53 -5.33 -7.67
N ASN A 49 4.46 -5.12 -6.91
CA ASN A 49 4.46 -4.08 -5.89
C ASN A 49 5.39 -4.51 -4.74
N ILE A 50 6.51 -3.79 -4.57
CA ILE A 50 7.44 -4.00 -3.46
C ILE A 50 7.01 -3.10 -2.30
N ALA A 51 6.69 -3.71 -1.16
CA ALA A 51 6.29 -3.01 0.05
C ALA A 51 7.38 -2.01 0.52
N GLY A 52 7.18 -0.74 0.17
CA GLY A 52 8.09 0.36 0.47
C GLY A 52 7.88 0.97 1.86
N THR A 53 8.51 2.13 2.10
CA THR A 53 8.45 2.87 3.37
C THR A 53 7.03 3.14 3.86
N TRP A 54 6.11 3.43 2.94
CA TRP A 54 4.72 3.76 3.28
C TRP A 54 3.78 2.55 3.30
N SER A 55 4.32 1.33 3.29
CA SER A 55 3.50 0.12 3.36
C SER A 55 3.09 -0.22 4.80
N PRO A 56 1.90 -0.83 5.00
CA PRO A 56 1.49 -1.35 6.32
C PRO A 56 2.50 -2.34 6.91
N LEU A 57 3.25 -3.03 6.06
CA LEU A 57 4.29 -3.97 6.47
C LEU A 57 5.44 -3.28 7.23
N LYS A 58 5.75 -2.01 6.88
CA LYS A 58 6.79 -1.20 7.55
C LYS A 58 6.25 -0.38 8.71
N GLU A 59 4.94 -0.19 8.81
CA GLU A 59 4.28 0.64 9.83
C GLU A 59 4.65 0.21 11.26
N LYS A 60 4.54 -1.09 11.57
CA LYS A 60 4.86 -1.62 12.92
C LYS A 60 6.30 -1.33 13.35
N GLY A 61 7.25 -1.38 12.42
CA GLY A 61 8.65 -1.06 12.70
C GLY A 61 8.85 0.44 12.95
N GLN A 62 8.22 1.29 12.13
CA GLN A 62 8.29 2.74 12.25
C GLN A 62 7.67 3.27 13.54
N LEU A 63 6.55 2.67 13.96
CA LEU A 63 5.83 3.06 15.18
C LEU A 63 6.25 2.24 16.42
N SER A 64 7.32 1.44 16.32
CA SER A 64 7.85 0.71 17.48
C SER A 64 8.41 1.66 18.53
N ASN A 65 8.27 1.32 19.81
CA ASN A 65 8.74 2.17 20.92
C ASN A 65 10.23 2.51 20.77
N LYS A 66 11.07 1.54 20.37
CA LYS A 66 12.49 1.76 20.08
C LYS A 66 12.71 2.83 19.00
N ASN A 67 11.92 2.81 17.93
CA ASN A 67 12.09 3.75 16.83
C ASN A 67 11.59 5.15 17.21
N LEU A 68 10.47 5.23 17.92
CA LEU A 68 9.91 6.48 18.43
C LEU A 68 10.88 7.15 19.42
N GLU A 69 11.48 6.38 20.34
CA GLU A 69 12.55 6.85 21.23
C GLU A 69 13.75 7.42 20.47
N ARG A 70 14.24 6.67 19.49
CA ARG A 70 15.36 7.08 18.65
C ARG A 70 15.09 8.41 17.92
N LEU A 71 13.83 8.65 17.56
CA LEU A 71 13.38 9.87 16.89
C LEU A 71 13.06 11.01 17.87
N GLY A 72 13.18 10.79 19.18
CA GLY A 72 12.91 11.80 20.20
C GLY A 72 11.44 11.95 20.58
N PHE A 73 10.57 11.02 20.15
CA PHE A 73 9.16 11.04 20.53
C PHE A 73 8.93 10.38 21.88
N THR A 74 7.98 10.94 22.63
CA THR A 74 7.39 10.31 23.82
C THR A 74 6.05 9.69 23.46
N LYS A 75 5.86 8.41 23.79
CA LYS A 75 4.61 7.68 23.59
C LYS A 75 4.03 7.26 24.94
N TYR A 76 2.74 7.54 25.14
CA TYR A 76 1.95 7.03 26.24
C TYR A 76 0.96 5.99 25.73
N GLU A 77 0.73 4.94 26.53
CA GLU A 77 -0.32 3.96 26.29
C GLU A 77 -1.33 3.99 27.42
N LYS A 78 -2.61 3.98 27.05
CA LYS A 78 -3.72 3.94 28.01
C LYS A 78 -3.73 2.59 28.73
N ARG A 79 -3.88 2.63 30.05
CA ARG A 79 -3.99 1.44 30.91
C ARG A 79 -5.38 1.21 31.49
N GLY A 80 -6.26 2.22 31.40
CA GLY A 80 -7.63 2.18 31.93
C GLY A 80 -7.94 3.49 32.66
N ASP A 81 -9.21 3.82 32.86
CA ASP A 81 -9.67 4.87 33.80
C ASP A 81 -8.90 6.20 33.74
N GLY A 82 -8.69 6.73 32.53
CA GLY A 82 -7.97 7.99 32.31
C GLY A 82 -6.46 7.95 32.61
N TYR A 83 -5.93 6.80 33.04
CA TYR A 83 -4.52 6.58 33.35
C TYR A 83 -3.75 6.12 32.10
N MET A 84 -2.61 6.77 31.87
CA MET A 84 -1.67 6.45 30.78
C MET A 84 -0.24 6.30 31.31
N GLU A 85 0.50 5.36 30.75
CA GLU A 85 1.89 5.11 31.10
C GLU A 85 2.80 5.43 29.93
N ARG A 86 3.94 6.08 30.22
CA ARG A 86 4.97 6.29 29.23
C ARG A 86 5.65 4.96 28.89
N VAL A 87 5.57 4.57 27.62
CA VAL A 87 6.13 3.31 27.11
C VAL A 87 7.28 3.51 26.13
N ALA A 88 7.48 4.75 25.68
CA ALA A 88 8.61 5.16 24.88
C ALA A 88 8.98 6.61 25.18
N GLY A 89 10.26 6.94 25.16
CA GLY A 89 10.79 8.29 25.32
C GLY A 89 11.23 8.59 26.76
N LYS A 90 12.05 9.63 26.91
CA LYS A 90 12.57 10.05 28.22
C LYS A 90 11.94 11.34 28.75
N GLU A 91 11.28 12.09 27.88
CA GLU A 91 10.68 13.38 28.20
C GLU A 91 9.30 13.24 28.86
N GLY A 92 8.98 14.16 29.77
CA GLY A 92 7.71 14.22 30.50
C GLY A 92 7.60 13.32 31.74
N PRO A 93 6.42 13.27 32.37
CA PRO A 93 6.17 12.41 33.53
C PRO A 93 6.10 10.93 33.14
N LYS A 94 6.30 10.03 34.11
CA LYS A 94 6.16 8.58 33.86
C LYS A 94 4.71 8.14 33.62
N THR A 95 3.77 8.92 34.14
CA THR A 95 2.34 8.63 34.13
C THR A 95 1.56 9.91 33.89
N LEU A 96 0.42 9.80 33.20
CA LEU A 96 -0.56 10.87 33.02
C LEU A 96 -1.93 10.40 33.54
N ARG A 97 -2.70 11.31 34.14
CA ARG A 97 -4.10 11.09 34.53
C ARG A 97 -4.98 12.17 33.89
N ALA A 98 -6.23 11.81 33.60
CA ALA A 98 -7.20 12.71 32.97
C ALA A 98 -7.70 13.83 33.91
N ASP A 99 -7.52 13.66 35.23
CA ASP A 99 -7.97 14.59 36.26
C ASP A 99 -6.84 15.49 36.82
N ASP A 100 -5.64 15.42 36.23
CA ASP A 100 -4.47 16.26 36.56
C ASP A 100 -4.39 17.53 35.67
#